data_AF-A0A1M7AYK4-F1
#
_entry.id   AF-A0A1M7AYK4-F1
#
_cell.length_a   1.000
_cell.length_b   1.000
_cell.length_c   1.000
_cell.angle_alpha   90.00
_cell.angle_beta   90.00
_cell.angle_gamma   90.00
#
_symmetry.space_group_name_H-M   'P 1'
#
loop_
_entity.id
_entity.type
_entity.pdbx_description
1 polymer ?
#
loop_
_entity_poly.entity_id
_entity_poly.type
_entity_poly.pdbx_seq_one_letter_code
_entity_poly.pdbx_strand_id
1 'polypeptide(L)'
;MTQYTTRPADTYSPLYFLASLGAGGLVVTFFMYLMFWVPYQGRPVPVFEDVTGALVSGSPALQAGIVIALIGIAAMAFLNVKLLIWNFAALRAFQKTESYEALRQSNGETTLLAAPLASAMTINVGFIVGLVFVPGLWSIVEYMFPMALLAFLGLGIWALRLIGGFLGRVLTQGGVFDVTAHNSFAQLLPAFAVSMVGVGLAAPSAMSGNTVTVGVSLVLSTFFGVTAIIYTLVAAITGFNSMLHHGTAKESGPTLMVVVPIVTVLGILFMRQNHGLHVAFDAHGTPGETLVFLSRLLAIEVLFLALGLLVLKRQGYWAEFISGQKASAGSYALICPGVAFAVMMHFFINKGLVSAGVIDKFGLAFWGLTGIAIIAQFMMIWLVLKLNRKHFSRADTPAPVAAE
;
A
#
# COMPACT_ATOMS: atom_id res chain seq x y z
N MET A 1 -24.13 26.36 25.45
CA MET A 1 -23.40 25.88 24.25
C MET A 1 -22.55 24.71 24.65
N THR A 2 -22.96 23.48 24.31
CA THR A 2 -22.21 22.26 24.60
C THR A 2 -20.96 22.24 23.73
N GLN A 3 -19.78 22.37 24.32
CA GLN A 3 -18.52 22.10 23.62
C GLN A 3 -18.50 20.62 23.26
N TYR A 4 -18.86 20.29 22.02
CA TYR A 4 -18.61 18.96 21.50
C TYR A 4 -17.10 18.77 21.49
N THR A 5 -16.60 17.82 22.29
CA THR A 5 -15.23 17.31 22.19
C THR A 5 -15.02 16.82 20.76
N THR A 6 -14.35 17.62 19.94
CA THR A 6 -14.08 17.31 18.53
C THR A 6 -12.98 16.26 18.45
N ARG A 7 -13.21 15.22 17.66
CA ARG A 7 -12.19 14.23 17.34
C ARG A 7 -11.26 14.81 16.28
N PRO A 8 -9.98 14.43 16.22
CA PRO A 8 -9.11 14.86 15.12
C PRO A 8 -9.64 14.54 13.72
N ALA A 9 -10.42 13.45 13.57
CA ALA A 9 -11.05 13.08 12.31
C ALA A 9 -12.22 13.98 11.89
N ASP A 10 -12.75 14.83 12.79
CA ASP A 10 -13.82 15.78 12.45
C ASP A 10 -13.26 16.96 11.62
N THR A 11 -11.95 17.24 11.70
CA THR A 11 -11.23 18.06 10.72
C THR A 11 -10.71 17.17 9.60
N TYR A 12 -11.56 16.96 8.58
CA TYR A 12 -11.29 15.98 7.53
C TYR A 12 -10.10 16.36 6.63
N SER A 13 -9.33 15.34 6.25
CA SER A 13 -8.28 15.40 5.22
C SER A 13 -8.39 14.16 4.32
N PRO A 14 -8.21 14.28 2.99
CA PRO A 14 -8.17 13.12 2.10
C PRO A 14 -7.12 12.07 2.48
N LEU A 15 -6.09 12.44 3.25
CA LEU A 15 -5.08 11.52 3.74
C LEU A 15 -5.62 10.43 4.67
N TYR A 16 -6.83 10.58 5.23
CA TYR A 16 -7.46 9.49 5.99
C TYR A 16 -7.77 8.24 5.14
N PHE A 17 -7.81 8.34 3.80
CA PHE A 17 -7.88 7.16 2.94
C PHE A 17 -6.67 6.23 3.13
N LEU A 18 -5.54 6.75 3.59
CA LEU A 18 -4.35 5.95 3.92
C LEU A 18 -4.58 5.00 5.09
N ALA A 19 -5.53 5.30 5.98
CA ALA A 19 -5.91 4.38 7.05
C ALA A 19 -6.53 3.10 6.47
N SER A 20 -7.42 3.25 5.49
CA SER A 20 -8.01 2.13 4.74
C SER A 20 -6.94 1.40 3.91
N LEU A 21 -6.08 2.14 3.21
CA LEU A 21 -4.96 1.60 2.44
C LEU A 21 -4.01 0.77 3.30
N GLY A 22 -3.62 1.28 4.48
CA GLY A 22 -2.73 0.60 5.41
C GLY A 22 -3.33 -0.69 5.96
N ALA A 23 -4.61 -0.68 6.32
CA ALA A 23 -5.33 -1.89 6.70
C ALA A 23 -5.38 -2.90 5.55
N GLY A 24 -5.64 -2.45 4.32
CA GLY A 24 -5.62 -3.33 3.14
C GLY A 24 -4.24 -3.91 2.86
N GLY A 25 -3.17 -3.13 3.04
CA GLY A 25 -1.82 -3.63 2.95
C GLY A 25 -1.48 -4.68 4.02
N LEU A 26 -2.00 -4.53 5.24
CA LEU A 26 -1.85 -5.56 6.28
C LEU A 26 -2.56 -6.87 5.91
N VAL A 27 -3.71 -6.83 5.21
CA VAL A 27 -4.33 -8.03 4.64
C VAL A 27 -3.35 -8.76 3.72
N VAL A 28 -2.65 -8.02 2.85
CA VAL A 28 -1.64 -8.60 1.95
C VAL A 28 -0.50 -9.25 2.75
N THR A 29 -0.01 -8.62 3.82
CA THR A 29 1.06 -9.22 4.64
C THR A 29 0.66 -10.55 5.27
N PHE A 30 -0.58 -10.67 5.78
CA PHE A 30 -1.07 -11.96 6.27
C PHE A 30 -1.22 -12.99 5.15
N PHE A 31 -1.68 -12.56 3.97
CA PHE A 31 -1.78 -13.43 2.81
C PHE A 31 -0.41 -13.93 2.32
N MET A 32 0.68 -13.17 2.49
CA MET A 32 2.03 -13.62 2.12
C MET A 32 2.45 -14.88 2.87
N TYR A 33 2.05 -15.05 4.14
CA TYR A 33 2.31 -16.30 4.86
C TYR A 33 1.58 -17.47 4.21
N LEU A 34 0.30 -17.30 3.85
CA LEU A 34 -0.43 -18.35 3.15
C LEU A 34 0.24 -18.66 1.80
N MET A 35 0.60 -17.62 1.04
CA MET A 35 1.25 -17.75 -0.26
C MET A 35 2.57 -18.51 -0.23
N PHE A 36 3.36 -18.42 0.84
CA PHE A 36 4.68 -19.04 0.87
C PHE A 36 4.78 -20.28 1.75
N TRP A 37 3.87 -20.45 2.73
CA TRP A 37 3.91 -21.57 3.66
C TRP A 37 2.91 -22.68 3.33
N VAL A 38 1.77 -22.35 2.72
CA VAL A 38 0.78 -23.36 2.30
C VAL A 38 1.26 -24.01 1.00
N PRO A 39 1.33 -25.35 0.92
CA PRO A 39 1.61 -26.04 -0.34
C PRO A 39 0.44 -25.94 -1.31
N TYR A 40 0.71 -25.61 -2.57
CA TYR A 40 -0.25 -25.63 -3.67
C TYR A 40 0.47 -25.92 -4.99
N GLN A 41 -0.25 -26.49 -5.96
CA GLN A 41 0.29 -26.91 -7.24
C GLN A 41 -0.60 -26.45 -8.40
N GLY A 42 0.01 -26.21 -9.56
CA GLY A 42 -0.72 -25.85 -10.80
C GLY A 42 -1.34 -24.45 -10.80
N ARG A 43 -1.04 -23.62 -9.81
CA ARG A 43 -1.52 -22.22 -9.71
C ARG A 43 -0.49 -21.31 -9.06
N PRO A 44 -0.53 -19.99 -9.33
CA PRO A 44 0.43 -19.03 -8.79
C PRO A 44 0.15 -18.62 -7.33
N VAL A 45 -1.08 -18.85 -6.84
CA VAL A 45 -1.54 -18.44 -5.51
C VAL A 45 -2.34 -19.55 -4.82
N PRO A 46 -2.32 -19.64 -3.48
CA PRO A 46 -3.16 -20.58 -2.76
C PRO A 46 -4.62 -20.12 -2.76
N VAL A 47 -5.54 -21.08 -2.70
CA VAL A 47 -6.98 -20.83 -2.58
C VAL A 47 -7.57 -21.57 -1.38
N PHE A 48 -8.87 -21.42 -1.16
CA PHE A 48 -9.64 -22.00 -0.07
C PHE A 48 -9.34 -23.48 0.14
N GLU A 49 -9.32 -24.27 -0.94
CA GLU A 49 -9.06 -25.71 -0.87
C GLU A 49 -7.64 -26.04 -0.39
N ASP A 50 -6.62 -25.26 -0.77
CA ASP A 50 -5.25 -25.45 -0.26
C ASP A 50 -5.16 -25.11 1.21
N VAL A 51 -5.76 -23.99 1.60
CA VAL A 51 -5.72 -23.46 2.97
C VAL A 51 -6.43 -24.43 3.92
N THR A 52 -7.60 -24.92 3.53
CA THR A 52 -8.36 -25.91 4.32
C THR A 52 -7.67 -27.28 4.32
N GLY A 53 -7.13 -27.73 3.20
CA GLY A 53 -6.33 -28.94 3.12
C GLY A 53 -5.11 -28.89 4.06
N ALA A 54 -4.40 -27.76 4.10
CA ALA A 54 -3.26 -27.55 5.00
C ALA A 54 -3.67 -27.38 6.47
N LEU A 55 -4.88 -26.88 6.76
CA LEU A 55 -5.42 -26.89 8.12
C LEU A 55 -5.69 -28.29 8.65
N VAL A 56 -6.08 -29.23 7.79
CA VAL A 56 -6.35 -30.62 8.19
C VAL A 56 -5.06 -31.45 8.26
N SER A 57 -4.19 -31.32 7.26
CA SER A 57 -3.03 -32.20 7.06
C SER A 57 -1.69 -31.61 7.54
N GLY A 58 -1.64 -30.30 7.81
CA GLY A 58 -0.41 -29.60 8.19
C GLY A 58 0.06 -29.91 9.61
N SER A 59 1.32 -29.56 9.90
CA SER A 59 1.85 -29.63 11.26
C SER A 59 1.10 -28.65 12.19
N PRO A 60 1.08 -28.88 13.53
CA PRO A 60 0.41 -27.98 14.46
C PRO A 60 0.87 -26.52 14.37
N ALA A 61 2.17 -26.30 14.09
CA ALA A 61 2.72 -24.96 13.90
C ALA A 61 2.20 -24.29 12.61
N LEU A 62 2.10 -25.05 11.50
CA LEU A 62 1.54 -24.55 10.26
C LEU A 62 0.05 -24.24 10.42
N GLN A 63 -0.71 -25.13 11.08
CA GLN A 63 -2.12 -24.92 11.38
C GLN A 63 -2.34 -23.63 12.19
N ALA A 64 -1.57 -23.44 13.26
CA ALA A 64 -1.62 -22.21 14.06
C ALA A 64 -1.30 -20.96 13.22
N GLY A 65 -0.25 -21.03 12.38
CA GLY A 65 0.11 -19.96 11.46
C GLY A 65 -1.02 -19.60 10.48
N ILE A 66 -1.69 -20.60 9.91
CA ILE A 66 -2.84 -20.41 9.02
C ILE A 66 -3.99 -19.73 9.79
N VAL A 67 -4.36 -20.23 10.97
CA VAL A 67 -5.45 -19.63 11.77
C VAL A 67 -5.17 -18.16 12.09
N ILE A 68 -3.94 -17.83 12.48
CA ILE A 68 -3.52 -16.44 12.73
C ILE A 68 -3.64 -15.60 11.46
N ALA A 69 -3.20 -16.13 10.32
CA ALA A 69 -3.31 -15.44 9.04
C ALA A 69 -4.77 -15.20 8.63
N LEU A 70 -5.66 -16.18 8.81
CA LEU A 70 -7.09 -16.04 8.53
C LEU A 70 -7.75 -14.96 9.39
N ILE A 71 -7.49 -14.97 10.70
CA ILE A 71 -8.00 -13.95 11.62
C ILE A 71 -7.46 -12.57 11.22
N GLY A 72 -6.17 -12.48 10.91
CA GLY A 72 -5.52 -11.25 10.47
C GLY A 72 -6.12 -10.68 9.18
N ILE A 73 -6.34 -11.52 8.16
CA ILE A 73 -7.01 -11.16 6.91
C ILE A 73 -8.42 -10.64 7.20
N ALA A 74 -9.23 -11.39 7.96
CA ALA A 74 -10.61 -11.01 8.24
C ALA A 74 -10.71 -9.68 9.01
N ALA A 75 -9.91 -9.51 10.06
CA ALA A 75 -9.92 -8.30 10.88
C ALA A 75 -9.44 -7.06 10.10
N MET A 76 -8.37 -7.19 9.32
CA MET A 76 -7.83 -6.08 8.55
C MET A 76 -8.68 -5.77 7.30
N ALA A 77 -9.32 -6.77 6.69
CA ALA A 77 -10.27 -6.56 5.61
C ALA A 77 -11.51 -5.80 6.10
N PHE A 78 -12.04 -6.16 7.28
CA PHE A 78 -13.11 -5.41 7.92
C PHE A 78 -12.71 -3.95 8.16
N LEU A 79 -11.52 -3.70 8.72
CA LEU A 79 -11.02 -2.33 8.94
C LEU A 79 -10.84 -1.57 7.62
N ASN A 80 -10.28 -2.20 6.59
CA ASN A 80 -10.10 -1.63 5.26
C ASN A 80 -11.44 -1.12 4.69
N VAL A 81 -12.45 -1.98 4.64
CA VAL A 81 -13.78 -1.65 4.08
C VAL A 81 -14.49 -0.61 4.95
N LYS A 82 -14.48 -0.78 6.28
CA LYS A 82 -15.09 0.18 7.22
C LYS A 82 -14.52 1.58 7.04
N LEU A 83 -13.19 1.71 6.99
CA LEU A 83 -12.52 3.00 6.82
C LEU A 83 -12.71 3.56 5.41
N LEU A 84 -12.80 2.72 4.38
CA LEU A 84 -13.07 3.19 3.02
C LEU A 84 -14.46 3.83 2.92
N ILE A 85 -15.49 3.15 3.44
CA ILE A 85 -16.87 3.65 3.44
C ILE A 85 -16.96 4.98 4.20
N TRP A 86 -16.33 5.05 5.38
CA TRP A 86 -16.26 6.28 6.15
C TRP A 86 -15.58 7.42 5.37
N ASN A 87 -14.45 7.16 4.72
CA ASN A 87 -13.73 8.18 3.94
C ASN A 87 -14.54 8.68 2.75
N PHE A 88 -15.28 7.81 2.04
CA PHE A 88 -16.15 8.27 0.96
C PHE A 88 -17.31 9.15 1.46
N ALA A 89 -17.91 8.79 2.58
CA ALA A 89 -18.94 9.63 3.21
C ALA A 89 -18.37 10.99 3.64
N ALA A 90 -17.20 10.99 4.29
CA ALA A 90 -16.52 12.19 4.75
C ALA A 90 -16.04 13.08 3.58
N LEU A 91 -15.49 12.49 2.52
CA LEU A 91 -15.10 13.22 1.31
C LEU A 91 -16.29 13.91 0.65
N ARG A 92 -17.46 13.23 0.55
CA ARG A 92 -18.68 13.82 -0.02
C ARG A 92 -19.19 15.00 0.81
N ALA A 93 -19.04 14.96 2.13
CA ALA A 93 -19.36 16.09 2.99
C ALA A 93 -18.34 17.23 2.81
N PHE A 94 -17.04 16.90 2.79
CA PHE A 94 -15.95 17.84 2.62
C PHE A 94 -16.02 18.59 1.29
N GLN A 95 -16.43 17.92 0.20
CA GLN A 95 -16.63 18.52 -1.13
C GLN A 95 -17.57 19.73 -1.16
N LYS A 96 -18.40 19.92 -0.13
CA LYS A 96 -19.36 21.02 -0.01
C LYS A 96 -18.83 22.20 0.83
N THR A 97 -17.55 22.20 1.17
CA THR A 97 -16.94 23.18 2.08
C THR A 97 -15.95 24.09 1.35
N GLU A 98 -15.76 25.31 1.84
CA GLU A 98 -14.74 26.25 1.34
C GLU A 98 -13.32 25.66 1.45
N SER A 99 -13.06 24.85 2.47
CA SER A 99 -11.77 24.16 2.65
C SER A 99 -11.46 23.19 1.51
N TYR A 100 -12.48 22.59 0.88
CA TYR A 100 -12.27 21.75 -0.30
C TYR A 100 -11.92 22.58 -1.54
N GLU A 101 -12.56 23.74 -1.72
CA GLU A 101 -12.22 24.66 -2.80
C GLU A 101 -10.79 25.17 -2.65
N ALA A 102 -10.39 25.55 -1.43
CA ALA A 102 -9.02 25.93 -1.11
C ALA A 102 -8.03 24.77 -1.39
N LEU A 103 -8.38 23.54 -1.02
CA LEU A 103 -7.54 22.37 -1.31
C LEU A 103 -7.34 22.20 -2.83
N ARG A 104 -8.41 22.30 -3.62
CA ARG A 104 -8.40 22.16 -5.09
C ARG A 104 -7.54 23.24 -5.79
N GLN A 105 -7.31 24.38 -5.13
CA GLN A 105 -6.46 25.45 -5.64
C GLN A 105 -5.00 25.36 -5.14
N SER A 106 -4.67 24.39 -4.29
CA SER A 106 -3.34 24.25 -3.67
C SER A 106 -2.54 23.07 -4.24
N ASN A 107 -1.27 22.94 -3.83
CA ASN A 107 -0.47 21.74 -4.09
C ASN A 107 -1.07 20.47 -3.44
N GLY A 108 -1.84 20.66 -2.37
CA GLY A 108 -2.53 19.59 -1.64
C GLY A 108 -3.67 18.94 -2.43
N GLU A 109 -4.09 19.48 -3.57
CA GLU A 109 -5.09 18.87 -4.47
C GLU A 109 -4.75 17.40 -4.78
N THR A 110 -3.47 17.09 -4.94
CA THR A 110 -2.95 15.75 -5.21
C THR A 110 -3.25 14.74 -4.09
N THR A 111 -3.55 15.18 -2.87
CA THR A 111 -4.00 14.28 -1.78
C THR A 111 -5.32 13.59 -2.08
N LEU A 112 -6.14 14.12 -3.00
CA LEU A 112 -7.36 13.47 -3.48
C LEU A 112 -7.10 12.13 -4.17
N LEU A 113 -5.87 11.90 -4.65
CA LEU A 113 -5.46 10.61 -5.22
C LEU A 113 -5.37 9.48 -4.19
N ALA A 114 -5.40 9.80 -2.89
CA ALA A 114 -5.53 8.78 -1.85
C ALA A 114 -6.83 7.96 -2.00
N ALA A 115 -7.90 8.55 -2.55
CA ALA A 115 -9.18 7.89 -2.77
C ALA A 115 -9.14 6.78 -3.85
N PRO A 116 -8.69 7.03 -5.10
CA PRO A 116 -8.51 5.95 -6.08
C PRO A 116 -7.47 4.92 -5.63
N LEU A 117 -6.39 5.36 -4.96
CA LEU A 117 -5.37 4.48 -4.39
C LEU A 117 -5.94 3.48 -3.38
N ALA A 118 -6.71 3.95 -2.38
CA ALA A 118 -7.34 3.08 -1.39
C ALA A 118 -8.44 2.19 -2.00
N SER A 119 -9.14 2.67 -3.03
CA SER A 119 -10.13 1.88 -3.78
C SER A 119 -9.46 0.72 -4.53
N ALA A 120 -8.32 0.97 -5.18
CA ALA A 120 -7.54 -0.06 -5.86
C ALA A 120 -7.05 -1.13 -4.88
N MET A 121 -6.55 -0.71 -3.71
CA MET A 121 -6.18 -1.64 -2.65
C MET A 121 -7.38 -2.47 -2.15
N THR A 122 -8.56 -1.87 -2.05
CA THR A 122 -9.76 -2.60 -1.58
C THR A 122 -10.20 -3.68 -2.57
N ILE A 123 -10.03 -3.45 -3.89
CA ILE A 123 -10.24 -4.51 -4.89
C ILE A 123 -9.27 -5.67 -4.65
N ASN A 124 -7.98 -5.39 -4.39
CA ASN A 124 -6.99 -6.42 -4.06
C ASN A 124 -7.36 -7.20 -2.77
N VAL A 125 -7.85 -6.50 -1.75
CA VAL A 125 -8.38 -7.12 -0.52
C VAL A 125 -9.56 -8.04 -0.83
N GLY A 126 -10.49 -7.60 -1.69
CA GLY A 126 -11.61 -8.42 -2.14
C GLY A 126 -11.17 -9.71 -2.82
N PHE A 127 -10.12 -9.66 -3.66
CA PHE A 127 -9.52 -10.85 -4.24
C PHE A 127 -8.92 -11.78 -3.18
N ILE A 128 -8.17 -11.27 -2.21
CA ILE A 128 -7.59 -12.10 -1.14
C ILE A 128 -8.69 -12.76 -0.30
N VAL A 129 -9.71 -11.99 0.10
CA VAL A 129 -10.85 -12.52 0.85
C VAL A 129 -11.56 -13.61 0.04
N GLY A 130 -11.78 -13.37 -1.25
CA GLY A 130 -12.33 -14.36 -2.16
C GLY A 130 -11.49 -15.65 -2.20
N LEU A 131 -10.19 -15.52 -2.48
CA LEU A 131 -9.29 -16.67 -2.60
C LEU A 131 -9.26 -17.52 -1.33
N VAL A 132 -9.33 -16.89 -0.16
CA VAL A 132 -9.08 -17.57 1.12
C VAL A 132 -10.36 -18.04 1.82
N PHE A 133 -11.51 -17.40 1.58
CA PHE A 133 -12.77 -17.71 2.27
C PHE A 133 -13.89 -18.22 1.36
N VAL A 134 -13.76 -18.14 0.03
CA VAL A 134 -14.82 -18.57 -0.90
C VAL A 134 -14.42 -19.89 -1.57
N PRO A 135 -15.10 -21.01 -1.27
CA PRO A 135 -14.83 -22.29 -1.92
C PRO A 135 -15.17 -22.23 -3.41
N GLY A 136 -14.36 -22.89 -4.23
CA GLY A 136 -14.57 -22.99 -5.67
C GLY A 136 -14.37 -21.69 -6.47
N LEU A 137 -13.93 -20.58 -5.86
CA LEU A 137 -13.76 -19.31 -6.58
C LEU A 137 -12.84 -19.44 -7.80
N TRP A 138 -11.80 -20.27 -7.70
CA TRP A 138 -10.84 -20.47 -8.79
C TRP A 138 -11.48 -21.05 -10.06
N SER A 139 -12.60 -21.78 -9.95
CA SER A 139 -13.28 -22.35 -11.12
C SER A 139 -13.93 -21.29 -12.01
N ILE A 140 -14.13 -20.07 -11.50
CA ILE A 140 -14.74 -18.96 -12.24
C ILE A 140 -13.80 -17.76 -12.40
N VAL A 141 -12.53 -17.89 -11.99
CA VAL A 141 -11.58 -16.77 -11.94
C VAL A 141 -11.32 -16.14 -13.31
N GLU A 142 -11.37 -16.93 -14.38
CA GLU A 142 -11.21 -16.43 -15.76
C GLU A 142 -12.29 -15.42 -16.14
N TYR A 143 -13.52 -15.57 -15.64
CA TYR A 143 -14.59 -14.59 -15.89
C TYR A 143 -14.42 -13.33 -15.03
N MET A 144 -13.73 -13.43 -13.90
CA MET A 144 -13.46 -12.29 -13.02
C MET A 144 -12.35 -11.40 -13.58
N PHE A 145 -11.38 -11.94 -14.31
CA PHE A 145 -10.24 -11.14 -14.81
C PHE A 145 -10.62 -9.99 -15.75
N PRO A 146 -11.50 -10.16 -16.76
CA PRO A 146 -11.97 -9.03 -17.57
C PRO A 146 -12.64 -7.95 -16.74
N MET A 147 -13.46 -8.34 -15.76
CA MET A 147 -14.12 -7.40 -14.85
C MET A 147 -13.11 -6.68 -13.95
N ALA A 148 -12.06 -7.37 -13.51
CA ALA A 148 -10.95 -6.79 -12.75
C ALA A 148 -10.19 -5.75 -13.58
N LEU A 149 -9.88 -6.06 -14.85
CA LEU A 149 -9.23 -5.13 -15.78
C LEU A 149 -10.06 -3.87 -15.97
N LEU A 150 -11.38 -4.02 -16.18
CA LEU A 150 -12.29 -2.87 -16.30
C LEU A 150 -12.34 -2.03 -15.01
N ALA A 151 -12.40 -2.68 -13.85
CA ALA A 151 -12.42 -1.99 -12.56
C ALA A 151 -11.13 -1.19 -12.31
N PHE A 152 -9.96 -1.81 -12.51
CA PHE A 152 -8.68 -1.10 -12.37
C PHE A 152 -8.47 -0.04 -13.44
N LEU A 153 -8.92 -0.26 -14.68
CA LEU A 153 -8.89 0.76 -15.72
C LEU A 153 -9.77 1.96 -15.35
N GLY A 154 -10.95 1.73 -14.79
CA GLY A 154 -11.83 2.79 -14.27
C GLY A 154 -11.15 3.60 -13.17
N LEU A 155 -10.46 2.94 -12.23
CA LEU A 155 -9.67 3.63 -11.20
C LEU A 155 -8.47 4.37 -11.79
N GLY A 156 -7.83 3.82 -12.82
CA GLY A 156 -6.76 4.46 -13.58
C GLY A 156 -7.23 5.74 -14.28
N ILE A 157 -8.36 5.69 -14.97
CA ILE A 157 -8.99 6.86 -15.59
C ILE A 157 -9.32 7.92 -14.54
N TRP A 158 -9.86 7.51 -13.38
CA TRP A 158 -10.13 8.44 -12.28
C TRP A 158 -8.84 9.11 -11.77
N ALA A 159 -7.78 8.34 -11.52
CA ALA A 159 -6.49 8.87 -11.10
C ALA A 159 -5.89 9.83 -12.15
N LEU A 160 -5.89 9.44 -13.42
CA LEU A 160 -5.38 10.26 -14.53
C LEU A 160 -6.18 11.57 -14.70
N ARG A 161 -7.50 11.56 -14.47
CA ARG A 161 -8.31 12.79 -14.48
C ARG A 161 -7.93 13.76 -13.36
N LEU A 162 -7.69 13.25 -12.15
CA LEU A 162 -7.23 14.08 -11.02
C LEU A 162 -5.85 14.65 -11.30
N ILE A 163 -4.93 13.82 -11.80
CA ILE A 163 -3.58 14.22 -12.19
C ILE A 163 -3.62 15.28 -13.30
N GLY A 164 -4.41 15.05 -14.35
CA GLY A 164 -4.56 15.96 -15.47
C GLY A 164 -5.16 17.31 -15.06
N GLY A 165 -6.13 17.31 -14.13
CA GLY A 165 -6.67 18.54 -13.54
C GLY A 165 -5.60 19.34 -12.79
N PHE A 166 -4.83 18.67 -11.94
CA PHE A 166 -3.73 19.28 -11.19
C PHE A 166 -2.64 19.84 -12.11
N LEU A 167 -2.10 19.02 -13.01
CA LEU A 167 -1.05 19.45 -13.95
C LEU A 167 -1.55 20.50 -14.93
N GLY A 168 -2.78 20.36 -15.43
CA GLY A 168 -3.40 21.35 -16.32
C GLY A 168 -3.43 22.72 -15.67
N ARG A 169 -3.80 22.81 -14.39
CA ARG A 169 -3.77 24.06 -13.63
C ARG A 169 -2.34 24.57 -13.40
N VAL A 170 -1.46 23.73 -12.86
CA VAL A 170 -0.09 24.13 -12.46
C VAL A 170 0.76 24.56 -13.65
N LEU A 171 0.67 23.85 -14.78
CA LEU A 171 1.51 24.10 -15.96
C LEU A 171 0.99 25.24 -16.84
N THR A 172 -0.31 25.52 -16.84
CA THR A 172 -0.89 26.58 -17.70
C THR A 172 -0.88 27.96 -17.06
N GLN A 173 -1.04 28.04 -15.73
CA GLN A 173 -1.19 29.33 -15.05
C GLN A 173 0.15 29.96 -14.65
N GLY A 174 1.21 29.15 -14.42
CA GLY A 174 2.54 29.63 -14.02
C GLY A 174 2.54 30.31 -12.64
N GLY A 175 3.50 30.00 -11.77
CA GLY A 175 3.61 30.67 -10.45
C GLY A 175 2.53 30.32 -9.40
N VAL A 176 1.52 29.51 -9.74
CA VAL A 176 0.50 28.99 -8.81
C VAL A 176 1.03 27.83 -7.95
N PHE A 177 2.17 27.27 -8.34
CA PHE A 177 2.81 26.16 -7.66
C PHE A 177 3.80 26.68 -6.61
N ASP A 178 3.42 26.53 -5.34
CA ASP A 178 4.24 26.96 -4.23
C ASP A 178 5.39 25.96 -3.99
N VAL A 179 6.60 26.33 -4.39
CA VAL A 179 7.82 25.52 -4.23
C VAL A 179 8.22 25.39 -2.75
N THR A 180 7.73 26.25 -1.86
CA THR A 180 7.96 26.14 -0.41
C THR A 180 7.03 25.12 0.24
N ALA A 181 5.80 24.98 -0.26
CA ALA A 181 4.85 23.94 0.12
C ALA A 181 5.11 22.59 -0.58
N HIS A 182 6.17 22.50 -1.39
CA HIS A 182 6.57 21.35 -2.20
C HIS A 182 7.42 20.31 -1.42
N ASN A 183 7.14 20.10 -0.14
CA ASN A 183 7.96 19.23 0.71
C ASN A 183 7.16 18.07 1.34
N SER A 184 6.16 17.52 0.64
CA SER A 184 5.20 16.56 1.22
C SER A 184 4.69 15.42 0.34
N PHE A 185 3.98 14.49 1.01
CA PHE A 185 3.29 13.30 0.52
C PHE A 185 2.51 13.51 -0.76
N ALA A 186 1.91 14.68 -0.88
CA ALA A 186 0.94 15.00 -1.90
C ALA A 186 1.53 14.71 -3.30
N GLN A 187 2.84 14.87 -3.48
CA GLN A 187 3.46 14.81 -4.81
C GLN A 187 3.93 13.42 -5.24
N LEU A 188 4.14 12.51 -4.30
CA LEU A 188 4.38 11.10 -4.63
C LEU A 188 3.07 10.32 -4.75
N LEU A 189 1.94 10.92 -4.39
CA LEU A 189 0.61 10.31 -4.51
C LEU A 189 0.15 10.00 -5.92
N PRO A 190 0.39 10.87 -6.92
CA PRO A 190 0.24 10.51 -8.32
C PRO A 190 0.95 9.20 -8.66
N ALA A 191 2.26 9.11 -8.39
CA ALA A 191 3.06 7.93 -8.66
C ALA A 191 2.54 6.68 -7.92
N PHE A 192 2.16 6.84 -6.64
CA PHE A 192 1.67 5.73 -5.85
C PHE A 192 0.30 5.24 -6.32
N ALA A 193 -0.62 6.15 -6.66
CA ALA A 193 -1.93 5.79 -7.20
C ALA A 193 -1.82 5.06 -8.54
N VAL A 194 -1.01 5.58 -9.48
CA VAL A 194 -0.85 4.93 -10.79
C VAL A 194 -0.07 3.62 -10.71
N SER A 195 0.93 3.47 -9.83
CA SER A 195 1.59 2.18 -9.60
C SER A 195 0.65 1.14 -9.00
N MET A 196 -0.22 1.54 -8.06
CA MET A 196 -1.23 0.64 -7.48
C MET A 196 -2.23 0.15 -8.54
N VAL A 197 -2.64 1.02 -9.46
CA VAL A 197 -3.46 0.62 -10.60
C VAL A 197 -2.69 -0.34 -11.51
N GLY A 198 -1.42 -0.04 -11.80
CA GLY A 198 -0.55 -0.89 -12.62
C GLY A 198 -0.39 -2.30 -12.06
N VAL A 199 -0.14 -2.46 -10.76
CA VAL A 199 0.00 -3.80 -10.15
C VAL A 199 -1.32 -4.58 -10.15
N GLY A 200 -2.45 -3.88 -10.01
CA GLY A 200 -3.78 -4.48 -10.11
C GLY A 200 -4.06 -4.97 -11.53
N LEU A 201 -3.74 -4.15 -12.54
CA LEU A 201 -3.83 -4.52 -13.95
C LEU A 201 -2.88 -5.66 -14.33
N ALA A 202 -1.77 -5.86 -13.62
CA ALA A 202 -0.85 -6.97 -13.81
C ALA A 202 -1.32 -8.28 -13.14
N ALA A 203 -2.40 -8.27 -12.36
CA ALA A 203 -2.87 -9.48 -11.70
C ALA A 203 -3.25 -10.60 -12.71
N PRO A 204 -4.04 -10.32 -13.78
CA PRO A 204 -4.40 -11.34 -14.75
C PRO A 204 -3.22 -11.88 -15.57
N SER A 205 -2.16 -11.08 -15.82
CA SER A 205 -1.01 -11.58 -16.57
C SER A 205 -0.31 -12.74 -15.86
N ALA A 206 -0.33 -12.75 -14.52
CA ALA A 206 0.27 -13.83 -13.76
C ALA A 206 -0.67 -15.01 -13.49
N MET A 207 -1.97 -14.89 -13.76
CA MET A 207 -2.97 -15.84 -13.24
C MET A 207 -3.96 -16.37 -14.28
N SER A 208 -4.10 -15.73 -15.44
CA SER A 208 -5.02 -16.17 -16.50
C SER A 208 -4.34 -17.17 -17.43
N GLY A 209 -5.07 -18.22 -17.79
CA GLY A 209 -4.72 -19.13 -18.88
C GLY A 209 -5.10 -18.62 -20.27
N ASN A 210 -5.83 -17.51 -20.36
CA ASN A 210 -6.22 -16.90 -21.63
C ASN A 210 -5.17 -15.90 -22.12
N THR A 211 -4.49 -16.23 -23.21
CA THR A 211 -3.41 -15.40 -23.80
C THR A 211 -3.84 -13.97 -24.12
N VAL A 212 -5.10 -13.74 -24.54
CA VAL A 212 -5.62 -12.39 -24.83
C VAL A 212 -5.74 -11.58 -23.53
N THR A 213 -6.31 -12.18 -22.48
CA THR A 213 -6.38 -11.55 -21.15
C THR A 213 -4.99 -11.22 -20.62
N VAL A 214 -4.04 -12.15 -20.74
CA VAL A 214 -2.64 -11.94 -20.36
C VAL A 214 -2.04 -10.79 -21.16
N GLY A 215 -2.19 -10.78 -22.49
CA GLY A 215 -1.65 -9.72 -23.36
C GLY A 215 -2.20 -8.33 -23.05
N VAL A 216 -3.51 -8.20 -22.86
CA VAL A 216 -4.16 -6.94 -22.46
C VAL A 216 -3.65 -6.48 -21.09
N SER A 217 -3.57 -7.40 -20.14
CA SER A 217 -3.02 -7.15 -18.81
C SER A 217 -1.57 -6.65 -18.85
N LEU A 218 -0.71 -7.27 -19.66
CA LEU A 218 0.68 -6.85 -19.86
C LEU A 218 0.78 -5.42 -20.41
N VAL A 219 0.04 -5.10 -21.47
CA VAL A 219 0.09 -3.77 -22.11
C VAL A 219 -0.42 -2.68 -21.15
N LEU A 220 -1.59 -2.90 -20.54
CA LEU A 220 -2.19 -1.91 -19.64
C LEU A 220 -1.34 -1.70 -18.38
N SER A 221 -0.87 -2.78 -17.75
CA SER A 221 -0.01 -2.66 -16.57
C SER A 221 1.34 -1.99 -16.89
N THR A 222 1.91 -2.23 -18.09
CA THR A 222 3.13 -1.56 -18.54
C THR A 222 2.92 -0.05 -18.68
N PHE A 223 1.81 0.37 -19.30
CA PHE A 223 1.49 1.80 -19.44
C PHE A 223 1.44 2.51 -18.08
N PHE A 224 0.72 1.96 -17.11
CA PHE A 224 0.63 2.53 -15.76
C PHE A 224 1.95 2.41 -14.98
N GLY A 225 2.71 1.33 -15.15
CA GLY A 225 4.02 1.15 -14.54
C GLY A 225 5.04 2.18 -15.02
N VAL A 226 5.14 2.39 -16.33
CA VAL A 226 6.01 3.41 -16.93
C VAL A 226 5.59 4.81 -16.48
N THR A 227 4.28 5.10 -16.48
CA THR A 227 3.75 6.36 -15.97
C THR A 227 4.16 6.60 -14.52
N ALA A 228 4.06 5.57 -13.66
CA ALA A 228 4.46 5.68 -12.26
C ALA A 228 5.96 5.94 -12.08
N ILE A 229 6.82 5.29 -12.89
CA ILE A 229 8.27 5.51 -12.86
C ILE A 229 8.59 6.96 -13.22
N ILE A 230 8.02 7.46 -14.32
CA ILE A 230 8.24 8.86 -14.77
C ILE A 230 7.81 9.83 -13.66
N TYR A 231 6.62 9.65 -13.09
CA TYR A 231 6.14 10.49 -11.99
C TYR A 231 7.05 10.43 -10.76
N THR A 232 7.50 9.23 -10.39
CA THR A 232 8.38 9.05 -9.23
C THR A 232 9.69 9.79 -9.44
N LEU A 233 10.30 9.70 -10.62
CA LEU A 233 11.55 10.39 -10.94
C LEU A 233 11.37 11.91 -10.89
N VAL A 234 10.35 12.44 -11.55
CA VAL A 234 10.07 13.89 -11.56
C VAL A 234 9.81 14.38 -10.14
N ALA A 235 8.92 13.72 -9.40
CA ALA A 235 8.55 14.11 -8.04
C ALA A 235 9.71 13.97 -7.04
N ALA A 236 10.57 12.96 -7.20
CA ALA A 236 11.76 12.81 -6.39
C ALA A 236 12.72 13.97 -6.63
N ILE A 237 13.03 14.29 -7.89
CA ILE A 237 13.97 15.39 -8.23
C ILE A 237 13.44 16.73 -7.70
N THR A 238 12.17 17.05 -7.97
CA THR A 238 11.61 18.34 -7.54
C THR A 238 11.40 18.41 -6.03
N GLY A 239 10.96 17.31 -5.40
CA GLY A 239 10.79 17.21 -3.95
C GLY A 239 12.10 17.31 -3.18
N PHE A 240 13.15 16.59 -3.61
CA PHE A 240 14.48 16.70 -2.98
C PHE A 240 15.02 18.12 -3.10
N ASN A 241 14.88 18.76 -4.27
CA ASN A 241 15.31 20.14 -4.46
C ASN A 241 14.60 21.10 -3.48
N SER A 242 13.27 21.02 -3.38
CA SER A 242 12.51 21.83 -2.42
C SER A 242 12.94 21.57 -0.97
N MET A 243 13.13 20.32 -0.59
CA MET A 243 13.55 19.93 0.76
C MET A 243 14.97 20.41 1.11
N LEU A 244 15.88 20.48 0.14
CA LEU A 244 17.23 21.04 0.34
C LEU A 244 17.18 22.56 0.56
N HIS A 245 16.26 23.26 -0.08
CA HIS A 245 16.13 24.71 0.05
C HIS A 245 15.31 25.17 1.28
N HIS A 246 14.26 24.43 1.63
CA HIS A 246 13.27 24.87 2.64
C HIS A 246 13.13 23.92 3.83
N GLY A 247 13.80 22.77 3.80
CA GLY A 247 13.59 21.69 4.76
C GLY A 247 12.29 20.91 4.53
N THR A 248 12.16 19.78 5.21
CA THR A 248 10.93 18.96 5.19
C THR A 248 9.97 19.45 6.26
N ALA A 249 8.77 19.86 5.87
CA ALA A 249 7.70 20.19 6.82
C ALA A 249 7.46 19.00 7.76
N LYS A 250 7.35 19.28 9.06
CA LYS A 250 7.33 18.24 10.08
C LYS A 250 6.19 17.25 9.90
N GLU A 251 4.99 17.74 9.59
CA GLU A 251 3.81 16.90 9.30
C GLU A 251 4.00 15.99 8.08
N SER A 252 4.89 16.39 7.17
CA SER A 252 5.26 15.71 5.94
C SER A 252 6.47 14.79 6.08
N GLY A 253 7.11 14.71 7.26
CA GLY A 253 8.24 13.81 7.50
C GLY A 253 8.01 12.35 7.06
N PRO A 254 6.83 11.74 7.31
CA PRO A 254 6.54 10.35 6.91
C PRO A 254 6.70 10.05 5.41
N THR A 255 6.67 11.10 4.59
CA THR A 255 6.39 10.99 3.17
C THR A 255 7.62 10.69 2.35
N LEU A 256 8.79 10.93 2.95
CA LEU A 256 10.10 10.49 2.44
C LEU A 256 10.14 8.98 2.16
N MET A 257 9.37 8.19 2.92
CA MET A 257 9.38 6.74 2.82
C MET A 257 8.37 6.20 1.78
N VAL A 258 7.62 7.04 1.07
CA VAL A 258 6.64 6.60 0.05
C VAL A 258 7.28 5.92 -1.15
N VAL A 259 8.56 6.17 -1.38
CA VAL A 259 9.33 5.44 -2.39
C VAL A 259 9.29 3.94 -2.11
N VAL A 260 9.27 3.51 -0.85
CA VAL A 260 9.23 2.10 -0.43
C VAL A 260 8.00 1.37 -1.01
N PRO A 261 6.75 1.78 -0.72
CA PRO A 261 5.59 1.10 -1.29
C PRO A 261 5.49 1.23 -2.81
N ILE A 262 5.98 2.31 -3.43
CA ILE A 262 6.03 2.43 -4.89
C ILE A 262 6.95 1.35 -5.48
N VAL A 263 8.17 1.22 -4.95
CA VAL A 263 9.16 0.24 -5.38
C VAL A 263 8.64 -1.18 -5.18
N THR A 264 8.02 -1.48 -4.05
CA THR A 264 7.42 -2.79 -3.79
C THR A 264 6.32 -3.12 -4.80
N VAL A 265 5.40 -2.19 -5.03
CA VAL A 265 4.26 -2.37 -5.94
C VAL A 265 4.73 -2.56 -7.38
N LEU A 266 5.70 -1.77 -7.83
CA LEU A 266 6.32 -1.94 -9.15
C LEU A 266 7.10 -3.25 -9.25
N GLY A 267 7.79 -3.67 -8.18
CA GLY A 267 8.44 -4.96 -8.12
C GLY A 267 7.48 -6.13 -8.32
N ILE A 268 6.33 -6.10 -7.63
CA ILE A 268 5.27 -7.10 -7.78
C ILE A 268 4.67 -7.05 -9.19
N LEU A 269 4.48 -5.86 -9.75
CA LEU A 269 4.01 -5.67 -11.13
C LEU A 269 4.95 -6.40 -12.10
N PHE A 270 6.24 -6.12 -12.06
CA PHE A 270 7.21 -6.75 -12.97
C PHE A 270 7.33 -8.25 -12.76
N MET A 271 7.29 -8.72 -11.51
CA MET A 271 7.26 -10.16 -11.22
C MET A 271 6.03 -10.85 -11.84
N ARG A 272 4.86 -10.21 -11.78
CA ARG A 272 3.62 -10.73 -12.39
C ARG A 272 3.70 -10.74 -13.91
N GLN A 273 4.22 -9.67 -14.50
CA GLN A 273 4.45 -9.62 -15.95
C GLN A 273 5.43 -10.71 -16.41
N ASN A 274 6.55 -10.89 -15.69
CA ASN A 274 7.53 -11.91 -16.03
C ASN A 274 6.92 -13.33 -15.96
N HIS A 275 6.07 -13.61 -14.98
CA HIS A 275 5.34 -14.87 -14.92
C HIS A 275 4.41 -15.06 -16.13
N GLY A 276 3.67 -14.02 -16.52
CA GLY A 276 2.80 -14.07 -17.70
C GLY A 276 3.57 -14.27 -19.00
N LEU A 277 4.74 -13.63 -19.13
CA LEU A 277 5.64 -13.83 -20.27
C LEU A 277 6.21 -15.25 -20.32
N HIS A 278 6.56 -15.82 -19.17
CA HIS A 278 7.03 -17.19 -19.06
C HIS A 278 5.97 -18.21 -19.46
N VAL A 279 4.72 -18.05 -19.01
CA VAL A 279 3.66 -19.04 -19.26
C VAL A 279 3.03 -18.89 -20.65
N ALA A 280 2.77 -17.65 -21.09
CA ALA A 280 1.99 -17.41 -22.31
C ALA A 280 2.85 -17.04 -23.54
N PHE A 281 4.11 -16.66 -23.35
CA PHE A 281 4.97 -16.12 -24.42
C PHE A 281 6.39 -16.75 -24.45
N ASP A 282 6.60 -17.86 -23.75
CA ASP A 282 7.85 -18.64 -23.78
C ASP A 282 9.11 -17.88 -23.32
N ALA A 283 8.94 -16.80 -22.54
CA ALA A 283 10.05 -16.00 -22.03
C ALA A 283 10.56 -16.54 -20.68
N HIS A 284 11.74 -17.17 -20.69
CA HIS A 284 12.28 -17.82 -19.50
C HIS A 284 13.22 -16.90 -18.72
N GLY A 285 12.90 -16.62 -17.46
CA GLY A 285 13.79 -15.95 -16.51
C GLY A 285 14.38 -16.95 -15.50
N THR A 286 15.58 -16.66 -15.00
CA THR A 286 16.27 -17.53 -14.04
C THR A 286 15.99 -17.11 -12.57
N PRO A 287 16.11 -18.05 -11.61
CA PRO A 287 16.07 -17.70 -10.18
C PRO A 287 17.15 -16.69 -9.77
N GLY A 288 18.34 -16.77 -10.38
CA GLY A 288 19.45 -15.83 -10.13
C GLY A 288 19.12 -14.39 -10.55
N GLU A 289 18.49 -14.21 -11.71
CA GLU A 289 18.00 -12.89 -12.16
C GLU A 289 16.95 -12.32 -11.20
N THR A 290 16.02 -13.18 -10.75
CA THR A 290 14.99 -12.79 -9.77
C THR A 290 15.62 -12.36 -8.44
N LEU A 291 16.63 -13.09 -7.96
CA LEU A 291 17.39 -12.72 -6.77
C LEU A 291 18.04 -11.35 -6.90
N VAL A 292 18.77 -11.10 -7.99
CA VAL A 292 19.44 -9.80 -8.23
C VAL A 292 18.43 -8.68 -8.35
N PHE A 293 17.32 -8.91 -9.06
CA PHE A 293 16.23 -7.95 -9.20
C PHE A 293 15.64 -7.56 -7.83
N LEU A 294 15.21 -8.54 -7.03
CA LEU A 294 14.64 -8.28 -5.70
C LEU A 294 15.65 -7.65 -4.75
N SER A 295 16.94 -8.02 -4.85
CA SER A 295 18.01 -7.40 -4.06
C SER A 295 18.15 -5.90 -4.35
N ARG A 296 18.07 -5.50 -5.64
CA ARG A 296 18.12 -4.09 -6.04
C ARG A 296 16.94 -3.29 -5.48
N LEU A 297 15.73 -3.86 -5.54
CA LEU A 297 14.55 -3.21 -4.98
C LEU A 297 14.65 -3.08 -3.46
N LEU A 298 15.04 -4.15 -2.77
CA LEU A 298 15.21 -4.15 -1.32
C LEU A 298 16.28 -3.14 -0.86
N ALA A 299 17.38 -3.00 -1.60
CA ALA A 299 18.41 -2.01 -1.31
C ALA A 299 17.85 -0.57 -1.37
N ILE A 300 17.03 -0.26 -2.38
CA ILE A 300 16.36 1.05 -2.48
C ILE A 300 15.43 1.25 -1.27
N GLU A 301 14.63 0.25 -0.92
CA GLU A 301 13.71 0.33 0.22
C GLU A 301 14.44 0.59 1.54
N VAL A 302 15.51 -0.15 1.82
CA VAL A 302 16.32 0.01 3.04
C VAL A 302 16.91 1.42 3.13
N LEU A 303 17.44 1.97 2.03
CA LEU A 303 18.01 3.31 2.00
C LEU A 303 16.95 4.39 2.31
N PHE A 304 15.78 4.31 1.69
CA PHE A 304 14.71 5.28 1.92
C PHE A 304 14.06 5.13 3.31
N LEU A 305 13.94 3.91 3.84
CA LEU A 305 13.53 3.68 5.22
C LEU A 305 14.54 4.28 6.21
N ALA A 306 15.83 4.04 6.02
CA ALA A 306 16.87 4.58 6.89
C ALA A 306 16.87 6.12 6.88
N LEU A 307 16.80 6.73 5.69
CA LEU A 307 16.70 8.18 5.53
C LEU A 307 15.44 8.74 6.21
N GLY A 308 14.27 8.17 5.92
CA GLY A 308 13.01 8.63 6.48
C GLY A 308 12.96 8.52 8.00
N LEU A 309 13.40 7.40 8.57
CA LEU A 309 13.47 7.19 10.02
C LEU A 309 14.46 8.17 10.68
N LEU A 310 15.60 8.44 10.05
CA LEU A 310 16.57 9.43 10.53
C LEU A 310 15.95 10.83 10.60
N VAL A 311 15.28 11.28 9.53
CA VAL A 311 14.63 12.59 9.48
C VAL A 311 13.53 12.69 10.53
N LEU A 312 12.66 11.68 10.64
CA LEU A 312 11.59 11.63 11.65
C LEU A 312 12.14 11.70 13.09
N LYS A 313 13.24 11.00 13.36
CA LYS A 313 13.91 11.03 14.66
C LYS A 313 14.46 12.43 14.96
N ARG A 314 15.15 13.05 14.00
CA ARG A 314 15.73 14.40 14.15
C ARG A 314 14.67 15.48 14.33
N GLN A 315 13.52 15.32 13.68
CA GLN A 315 12.39 16.19 13.86
C GLN A 315 11.66 15.95 15.20
N GLY A 316 11.83 14.80 15.85
CA GLY A 316 11.03 14.44 17.02
C GLY A 316 9.57 14.15 16.65
N TYR A 317 9.31 13.68 15.42
CA TYR A 317 7.96 13.41 14.91
C TYR A 317 7.18 12.46 15.82
N TRP A 318 7.88 11.44 16.36
CA TRP A 318 7.27 10.44 17.23
C TRP A 318 6.71 11.03 18.54
N ALA A 319 7.48 11.91 19.17
CA ALA A 319 7.10 12.58 20.41
C ALA A 319 5.90 13.51 20.19
N GLU A 320 5.77 14.10 19.02
CA GLU A 320 4.73 15.08 18.72
C GLU A 320 3.43 14.45 18.18
N PHE A 321 3.54 13.69 17.09
CA PHE A 321 2.36 13.23 16.32
C PHE A 321 1.92 11.82 16.65
N ILE A 322 2.82 10.95 17.13
CA ILE A 322 2.48 9.56 17.42
C ILE A 322 2.15 9.36 18.90
N SER A 323 3.06 9.74 19.80
CA SER A 323 2.88 9.61 21.25
C SER A 323 2.34 10.87 21.93
N GLY A 324 2.57 12.05 21.35
CA GLY A 324 2.08 13.33 21.88
C GLY A 324 0.60 13.59 21.63
N GLN A 325 0.15 14.79 21.98
CA GLN A 325 -1.26 15.20 21.88
C GLN A 325 -1.67 15.63 20.46
N LYS A 326 -0.74 16.17 19.64
CA LYS A 326 -1.05 16.63 18.28
C LYS A 326 -1.37 15.45 17.37
N ALA A 327 -2.35 15.61 16.49
CA ALA A 327 -2.75 14.59 15.53
C ALA A 327 -2.50 15.07 14.09
N SER A 328 -1.96 14.21 13.24
CA SER A 328 -1.77 14.49 11.82
C SER A 328 -2.26 13.32 10.99
N ALA A 329 -3.17 13.57 10.05
CA ALA A 329 -3.62 12.53 9.11
C ALA A 329 -2.45 11.98 8.27
N GLY A 330 -1.39 12.78 8.08
CA GLY A 330 -0.15 12.34 7.43
C GLY A 330 0.57 11.21 8.17
N SER A 331 0.31 11.00 9.47
CA SER A 331 0.90 9.88 10.21
C SER A 331 0.49 8.51 9.66
N TYR A 332 -0.65 8.38 9.00
CA TYR A 332 -1.05 7.12 8.34
C TYR A 332 -0.11 6.75 7.17
N ALA A 333 0.63 7.72 6.61
CA ALA A 333 1.63 7.45 5.57
C ALA A 333 2.80 6.57 6.08
N LEU A 334 3.03 6.49 7.40
CA LEU A 334 4.06 5.63 7.99
C LEU A 334 3.74 4.13 7.87
N ILE A 335 2.47 3.77 7.67
CA ILE A 335 2.04 2.37 7.66
C ILE A 335 2.49 1.67 6.37
N CYS A 336 2.27 2.31 5.23
CA CYS A 336 2.51 1.70 3.92
C CYS A 336 3.98 1.28 3.72
N PRO A 337 5.00 2.07 4.10
CA PRO A 337 6.40 1.67 4.02
C PRO A 337 6.74 0.41 4.81
N GLY A 338 6.27 0.29 6.06
CA GLY A 338 6.54 -0.91 6.87
C GLY A 338 5.84 -2.15 6.33
N VAL A 339 4.60 -2.00 5.85
CA VAL A 339 3.84 -3.08 5.21
C VAL A 339 4.52 -3.52 3.91
N ALA A 340 4.87 -2.57 3.05
CA ALA A 340 5.47 -2.84 1.76
C ALA A 340 6.83 -3.52 1.90
N PHE A 341 7.66 -3.05 2.83
CA PHE A 341 8.91 -3.70 3.20
C PHE A 341 8.71 -5.14 3.68
N ALA A 342 7.69 -5.39 4.53
CA ALA A 342 7.37 -6.76 4.96
C ALA A 342 6.96 -7.65 3.79
N VAL A 343 6.19 -7.14 2.82
CA VAL A 343 5.82 -7.87 1.60
C VAL A 343 7.05 -8.12 0.71
N MET A 344 7.89 -7.11 0.48
CA MET A 344 9.12 -7.26 -0.30
C MET A 344 10.05 -8.30 0.32
N MET A 345 10.19 -8.32 1.65
CA MET A 345 10.96 -9.34 2.36
C MET A 345 10.42 -10.75 2.09
N HIS A 346 9.10 -10.97 2.04
CA HIS A 346 8.55 -12.28 1.70
C HIS A 346 8.93 -12.71 0.28
N PHE A 347 8.84 -11.82 -0.70
CA PHE A 347 9.28 -12.12 -2.08
C PHE A 347 10.78 -12.36 -2.14
N PHE A 348 11.59 -11.49 -1.53
CA PHE A 348 13.05 -11.63 -1.51
C PHE A 348 13.50 -12.95 -0.87
N ILE A 349 12.93 -13.32 0.28
CA ILE A 349 13.26 -14.57 0.96
C ILE A 349 12.84 -15.78 0.11
N ASN A 350 11.59 -15.82 -0.37
CA ASN A 350 11.06 -17.04 -0.98
C ASN A 350 11.38 -17.17 -2.48
N LYS A 351 11.20 -16.09 -3.24
CA LYS A 351 11.44 -16.06 -4.70
C LYS A 351 12.87 -15.63 -5.06
N GLY A 352 13.56 -14.90 -4.18
CA GLY A 352 14.98 -14.59 -4.33
C GLY A 352 15.84 -15.70 -3.74
N LEU A 353 16.00 -15.71 -2.41
CA LEU A 353 17.00 -16.53 -1.73
C LEU A 353 16.72 -18.04 -1.80
N VAL A 354 15.52 -18.47 -1.42
CA VAL A 354 15.15 -19.90 -1.41
C VAL A 354 15.14 -20.46 -2.83
N SER A 355 14.47 -19.78 -3.77
CA SER A 355 14.37 -20.26 -5.15
C SER A 355 15.71 -20.28 -5.90
N ALA A 356 16.67 -19.41 -5.53
CA ALA A 356 18.03 -19.43 -6.05
C ALA A 356 18.97 -20.40 -5.31
N GLY A 357 18.48 -21.13 -4.30
CA GLY A 357 19.29 -22.08 -3.53
C GLY A 357 20.30 -21.43 -2.57
N VAL A 358 20.12 -20.16 -2.22
CA VAL A 358 21.01 -19.42 -1.30
C VAL A 358 20.77 -19.82 0.14
N ILE A 359 19.52 -20.12 0.51
CA ILE A 359 19.13 -20.56 1.86
C ILE A 359 18.07 -21.67 1.77
N ASP A 360 18.04 -22.53 2.78
CA ASP A 360 17.02 -23.56 2.91
C ASP A 360 15.69 -23.00 3.42
N LYS A 361 14.58 -23.45 2.81
CA LYS A 361 13.23 -23.11 3.27
C LYS A 361 13.03 -23.65 4.69
N PHE A 362 12.55 -22.81 5.59
CA PHE A 362 12.37 -23.10 7.03
C PHE A 362 13.66 -23.39 7.83
N GLY A 363 14.84 -23.13 7.26
CA GLY A 363 16.11 -23.17 7.99
C GLY A 363 16.32 -21.96 8.90
N LEU A 364 17.47 -21.92 9.60
CA LEU A 364 17.80 -20.83 10.54
C LEU A 364 17.83 -19.45 9.86
N ALA A 365 18.48 -19.36 8.70
CA ALA A 365 18.58 -18.12 7.93
C ALA A 365 17.20 -17.64 7.44
N PHE A 366 16.33 -18.56 7.01
CA PHE A 366 14.96 -18.27 6.60
C PHE A 366 14.15 -17.63 7.74
N TRP A 367 14.19 -18.23 8.93
CA TRP A 367 13.48 -17.71 10.09
C TRP A 367 14.07 -16.40 10.61
N GLY A 368 15.38 -16.22 10.57
CA GLY A 368 16.03 -14.96 10.90
C GLY A 368 15.54 -13.79 10.04
N LEU A 369 15.50 -13.99 8.71
CA LEU A 369 15.02 -12.97 7.78
C LEU A 369 13.51 -12.76 7.85
N THR A 370 12.74 -13.84 8.01
CA THR A 370 11.27 -13.77 8.14
C THR A 370 10.88 -13.08 9.45
N GLY A 371 11.68 -13.23 10.52
CA GLY A 371 11.52 -12.50 11.77
C GLY A 371 11.51 -10.98 11.58
N ILE A 372 12.33 -10.46 10.66
CA ILE A 372 12.35 -9.03 10.32
C ILE A 372 11.01 -8.59 9.71
N ALA A 373 10.48 -9.37 8.77
CA ALA A 373 9.18 -9.10 8.15
C ALA A 373 8.03 -9.16 9.17
N ILE A 374 8.08 -10.12 10.10
CA ILE A 374 7.13 -10.27 11.20
C ILE A 374 7.17 -9.03 12.11
N ILE A 375 8.37 -8.58 12.53
CA ILE A 375 8.52 -7.37 13.37
C ILE A 375 7.93 -6.14 12.66
N ALA A 376 8.26 -5.95 11.38
CA ALA A 376 7.71 -4.85 10.59
C ALA A 376 6.17 -4.90 10.55
N GLN A 377 5.57 -6.06 10.28
CA GLN A 377 4.13 -6.23 10.29
C GLN A 377 3.51 -5.93 11.66
N PHE A 378 4.06 -6.47 12.75
CA PHE A 378 3.56 -6.20 14.11
C PHE A 378 3.61 -4.72 14.45
N MET A 379 4.70 -4.02 14.11
CA MET A 379 4.82 -2.58 14.30
C MET A 379 3.74 -1.82 13.53
N MET A 380 3.42 -2.25 12.30
CA MET A 380 2.39 -1.59 11.48
C MET A 380 0.98 -1.88 11.98
N ILE A 381 0.69 -3.08 12.47
CA ILE A 381 -0.59 -3.40 13.14
C ILE A 381 -0.75 -2.49 14.36
N TRP A 382 0.26 -2.43 15.23
CA TRP A 382 0.24 -1.55 16.39
C TRP A 382 0.02 -0.09 16.01
N LEU A 383 0.69 0.38 14.95
CA LEU A 383 0.59 1.76 14.49
C LEU A 383 -0.81 2.08 13.96
N VAL A 384 -1.42 1.20 13.17
CA VAL A 384 -2.81 1.33 12.70
C VAL A 384 -3.76 1.44 13.89
N LEU A 385 -3.66 0.54 14.86
CA LEU A 385 -4.54 0.52 16.02
C LEU A 385 -4.37 1.79 16.87
N LYS A 386 -3.13 2.23 17.08
CA LYS A 386 -2.81 3.44 17.82
C LYS A 386 -3.34 4.70 17.14
N LEU A 387 -3.10 4.85 15.84
CA LEU A 387 -3.59 5.99 15.07
C LEU A 387 -5.11 5.99 14.98
N ASN A 388 -5.74 4.84 14.76
CA ASN A 388 -7.20 4.73 14.75
C ASN A 388 -7.79 5.16 16.09
N ARG A 389 -7.24 4.68 17.20
CA ARG A 389 -7.66 5.11 18.54
C ARG A 389 -7.52 6.62 18.70
N LYS A 390 -6.37 7.18 18.30
CA LYS A 390 -6.11 8.63 18.44
C LYS A 390 -7.03 9.51 17.59
N HIS A 391 -7.31 9.12 16.36
CA HIS A 391 -8.07 9.95 15.42
C HIS A 391 -9.59 9.78 15.54
N PHE A 392 -10.07 8.60 15.96
CA PHE A 392 -11.49 8.27 15.96
C PHE A 392 -12.13 8.11 17.36
N SER A 393 -11.34 8.07 18.44
CA SER A 393 -11.89 8.09 19.80
C SER A 393 -12.26 9.52 20.20
N ARG A 394 -13.30 9.68 21.03
CA ARG A 394 -13.62 10.98 21.66
C ARG A 394 -12.48 11.39 22.59
N ALA A 395 -12.11 12.66 22.57
CA ALA A 395 -11.14 13.18 23.53
C ALA A 395 -11.71 13.07 24.95
N ASP A 396 -10.96 12.46 25.87
CA ASP A 396 -11.33 12.48 27.28
C ASP A 396 -11.32 13.94 27.76
N THR A 397 -12.46 14.39 28.29
CA THR A 397 -12.55 15.67 28.98
C THR A 397 -11.56 15.63 30.15
N PRO A 398 -10.64 16.59 30.31
CA PRO A 398 -9.85 16.67 31.53
C PRO A 398 -10.82 16.69 32.71
N ALA A 399 -10.66 15.76 33.66
CA ALA A 399 -11.43 15.79 34.89
C ALA A 399 -11.29 17.20 35.50
N PRO A 400 -12.38 17.84 35.94
CA PRO A 400 -12.28 19.14 36.59
C PRO A 400 -11.33 18.98 37.78
N VAL A 401 -10.23 19.72 37.75
CA VAL A 401 -9.34 19.85 38.90
C VAL A 401 -10.22 20.44 40.00
N ALA A 402 -10.46 19.69 41.06
CA ALA A 402 -11.15 20.19 42.23
C ALA A 402 -10.37 21.40 42.74
N ALA A 403 -11.03 22.55 42.81
CA ALA A 403 -10.47 23.71 43.49
C ALA A 403 -10.38 23.35 44.98
N GLU A 404 -9.15 23.25 45.50
CA GLU A 404 -8.88 23.46 46.93
C GLU A 404 -8.55 24.93 47.18
#